data_AF-A0A2H4VIT6-F1
#
_entry.id   AF-A0A2H4VIT6-F1
#
_cell.length_a   1.000
_cell.length_b   1.000
_cell.length_c   1.000
_cell.angle_alpha   90.00
_cell.angle_beta   90.00
_cell.angle_gamma   90.00
#
_symmetry.space_group_name_H-M   'P 1'
#
loop_
_entity.id
_entity.type
_entity.pdbx_description
1 polymer ?
#
loop_
_entity_poly.entity_id
_entity_poly.type
_entity_poly.pdbx_seq_one_letter_code
_entity_poly.pdbx_strand_id
1 'polypeptide(L)'
;MAIDTNSYRMKLRNRQARVNLVPLIDVIFTILIFLMVTSSFQVATDSSAGKPDVSQSNGNSEYYLIPVAGLKTVTVNGVDMSSDIRNSAIAVHTRVIDEGEIIIKPKDGTITITAPAGMSPEKAVSIPQG
;
A
#
# COMPACT_ATOMS: atom_id res chain seq x y z
N MET A 1 -14.68 -49.09 50.93
CA MET A 1 -13.49 -48.22 50.83
C MET A 1 -13.96 -46.88 50.31
N ALA A 2 -14.06 -45.85 51.16
CA ALA A 2 -14.58 -44.54 50.78
C ALA A 2 -13.43 -43.70 50.20
N ILE A 3 -13.60 -43.17 48.99
CA ILE A 3 -12.60 -42.31 48.36
C ILE A 3 -12.65 -40.95 49.05
N ASP A 4 -11.52 -40.56 49.66
CA ASP A 4 -11.36 -39.26 50.33
C ASP A 4 -11.16 -38.14 49.29
N THR A 5 -12.27 -37.51 48.92
CA THR A 5 -12.32 -36.44 47.91
C THR A 5 -11.77 -35.10 48.42
N ASN A 6 -11.58 -34.93 49.74
CA ASN A 6 -11.05 -33.69 50.31
C ASN A 6 -9.54 -33.56 50.05
N SER A 7 -8.81 -34.67 50.14
CA SER A 7 -7.38 -34.71 49.82
C SER A 7 -7.08 -34.36 48.36
N TYR A 8 -7.95 -34.77 47.43
CA TYR A 8 -7.86 -34.44 46.01
C TYR A 8 -8.13 -32.96 45.74
N ARG A 9 -9.17 -32.38 46.36
CA ARG A 9 -9.50 -30.95 46.20
C ARG A 9 -8.39 -30.03 46.72
N MET A 10 -7.73 -30.42 47.80
CA MET A 10 -6.60 -29.68 48.38
C MET A 10 -5.38 -29.66 47.45
N LYS A 11 -5.10 -30.75 46.71
CA LYS A 11 -4.01 -30.83 45.72
C LYS A 11 -4.22 -29.94 44.51
N LEU A 12 -5.46 -29.75 44.04
CA LEU A 12 -5.75 -28.84 42.93
C LEU A 12 -5.63 -27.37 43.33
N ARG A 13 -6.01 -27.01 44.56
CA ARG A 13 -5.96 -25.61 45.03
C ARG A 13 -4.53 -25.07 45.16
N ASN A 14 -3.55 -25.94 45.40
CA ASN A 14 -2.13 -25.56 45.43
C ASN A 14 -1.45 -25.54 44.06
N ARG A 15 -2.13 -25.94 42.98
CA ARG A 15 -1.66 -25.79 41.59
C ARG A 15 -2.22 -24.50 40.95
N GLN A 16 -2.22 -23.39 41.68
CA GLN A 16 -2.31 -22.10 41.03
C GLN A 16 -1.05 -21.93 40.20
N ALA A 17 -1.16 -22.16 38.89
CA ALA A 17 -0.08 -21.99 37.94
C ALA A 17 0.37 -20.53 37.98
N ARG A 18 1.44 -20.27 38.73
CA ARG A 18 2.12 -18.97 38.73
C ARG A 18 2.85 -18.88 37.40
N VAL A 19 2.19 -18.31 36.41
CA VAL A 19 2.82 -17.99 35.13
C VAL A 19 3.82 -16.86 35.34
N ASN A 20 5.07 -17.09 34.93
CA ASN A 20 6.09 -16.05 34.94
C ASN A 20 5.76 -15.07 33.81
N LEU A 21 5.40 -13.82 34.17
CA LEU A 21 5.04 -12.79 33.20
C LEU A 21 6.26 -12.26 32.43
N VAL A 22 7.46 -12.32 33.02
CA VAL A 22 8.68 -11.79 32.40
C VAL A 22 9.00 -12.46 31.05
N PRO A 23 9.06 -13.80 30.94
CA PRO A 23 9.24 -14.46 29.64
C PRO A 23 8.04 -14.30 28.69
N LEU A 24 6.82 -14.22 29.23
CA LEU A 24 5.61 -14.08 28.43
C LEU A 24 5.57 -12.73 27.70
N ILE A 25 5.93 -11.65 28.40
CA ILE A 25 5.97 -10.30 27.84
C ILE A 25 6.99 -10.22 26.70
N ASP A 26 8.14 -10.86 26.84
CA ASP A 26 9.19 -10.89 25.81
C ASP A 26 8.72 -11.58 24.50
N VAL A 27 8.01 -12.71 24.63
CA VAL A 27 7.41 -13.41 23.48
C VAL A 27 6.32 -12.58 22.81
N ILE A 28 5.48 -11.90 23.58
CA ILE A 28 4.44 -11.02 23.00
C ILE A 28 5.08 -9.82 22.30
N PHE A 29 6.10 -9.21 22.90
CA PHE A 29 6.77 -8.04 22.35
C PHE A 29 7.50 -8.35 21.04
N THR A 30 8.19 -9.49 20.97
CA THR A 30 8.83 -9.96 19.74
C THR A 30 7.83 -10.24 18.61
N ILE A 31 6.66 -10.82 18.91
CA ILE A 31 5.58 -11.01 17.93
C ILE A 31 5.03 -9.65 17.44
N LEU A 32 4.82 -8.68 18.34
CA LEU A 32 4.28 -7.36 17.96
C LEU A 32 5.24 -6.59 17.06
N ILE A 33 6.54 -6.60 17.36
CA ILE A 33 7.56 -5.99 16.49
C ILE A 33 7.55 -6.68 15.12
N PHE A 34 7.52 -8.01 15.11
CA PHE A 34 7.50 -8.76 13.86
C PHE A 34 6.26 -8.42 13.01
N LEU A 35 5.08 -8.33 13.63
CA LEU A 35 3.85 -7.90 12.95
C LEU A 35 3.93 -6.45 12.46
N MET A 36 4.47 -5.52 13.25
CA MET A 36 4.64 -4.12 12.83
C MET A 36 5.56 -4.00 11.61
N VAL A 37 6.69 -4.71 11.64
CA VAL A 37 7.66 -4.71 10.53
C VAL A 37 7.06 -5.37 9.30
N THR A 38 6.44 -6.55 9.43
CA THR A 38 5.85 -7.28 8.31
C THR A 38 4.61 -6.62 7.73
N SER A 39 3.79 -5.94 8.55
CA SER A 39 2.63 -5.16 8.09
C SER A 39 3.05 -4.01 7.17
N SER A 40 4.25 -3.46 7.33
CA SER A 40 4.75 -2.41 6.43
C SER A 40 5.05 -2.93 5.01
N PHE A 41 5.20 -4.26 4.84
CA PHE A 41 5.45 -4.89 3.53
C PHE A 41 4.17 -5.37 2.82
N GLN A 42 3.04 -5.49 3.52
CA GLN A 42 1.78 -6.00 2.94
C GLN A 42 1.00 -4.97 2.11
N VAL A 43 1.40 -3.69 2.11
CA VAL A 43 0.76 -2.64 1.28
C VAL A 43 1.06 -2.82 -0.22
N ALA A 44 1.91 -3.77 -0.60
CA ALA A 44 2.39 -3.91 -1.98
C ALA A 44 1.65 -4.96 -2.84
N THR A 45 0.58 -5.63 -2.37
CA THR A 45 0.08 -6.84 -3.06
C THR A 45 -1.39 -6.85 -3.51
N ASP A 46 -2.20 -5.84 -3.21
CA ASP A 46 -3.62 -5.80 -3.64
C ASP A 46 -3.96 -4.68 -4.64
N SER A 47 -2.98 -4.03 -5.25
CA SER A 47 -3.24 -3.15 -6.40
C SER A 47 -3.19 -3.99 -7.68
N SER A 48 -4.35 -4.18 -8.30
CA SER A 48 -4.48 -4.53 -9.71
C SER A 48 -3.36 -3.87 -10.51
N ALA A 49 -2.48 -4.69 -11.08
CA ALA A 49 -1.22 -4.28 -11.70
C ALA A 49 -1.41 -3.03 -12.59
N GLY A 50 -0.94 -1.87 -12.10
CA GLY A 50 -0.84 -0.64 -12.89
C GLY A 50 -1.41 0.63 -12.25
N LYS A 51 -2.35 0.54 -11.29
CA LYS A 51 -2.93 1.75 -10.66
C LYS A 51 -2.21 2.06 -9.33
N PRO A 52 -1.66 3.27 -9.15
CA PRO A 52 -1.11 3.68 -7.86
C PRO A 52 -2.22 3.72 -6.80
N ASP A 53 -1.93 3.20 -5.61
CA ASP A 53 -2.86 3.22 -4.48
C ASP A 53 -3.10 4.68 -4.03
N VAL A 54 -4.37 5.07 -4.02
CA VAL A 54 -4.82 6.43 -3.71
C VAL A 54 -4.71 6.63 -2.21
N SER A 55 -3.48 6.91 -1.73
CA SER A 55 -3.27 7.38 -0.37
C SER A 55 -3.93 8.75 -0.25
N GLN A 56 -5.07 8.76 0.46
CA GLN A 56 -5.94 9.92 0.71
C GLN A 56 -5.16 11.22 0.90
N SER A 57 -5.17 12.06 -0.13
CA SER A 57 -4.92 13.48 -0.01
C SER A 57 -6.27 14.16 -0.16
N ASN A 58 -6.80 14.69 0.96
CA ASN A 58 -8.01 15.51 1.02
C ASN A 58 -7.76 16.88 0.37
N GLY A 59 -7.57 16.91 -0.95
CA GLY A 59 -7.51 18.11 -1.76
C GLY A 59 -8.32 17.90 -3.03
N ASN A 60 -9.08 18.92 -3.45
CA ASN A 60 -9.81 18.95 -4.72
C ASN A 60 -8.86 19.05 -5.93
N SER A 61 -7.72 18.35 -5.90
CA SER A 61 -6.73 18.37 -6.96
C SER A 61 -7.25 17.52 -8.10
N GLU A 62 -7.53 18.15 -9.24
CA GLU A 62 -7.93 17.45 -10.47
C GLU A 62 -6.80 16.56 -11.02
N TYR A 63 -5.56 16.74 -10.55
CA TYR A 63 -4.38 15.99 -10.99
C TYR A 63 -3.63 15.37 -9.80
N TYR A 64 -3.19 14.13 -9.98
CA TYR A 64 -2.33 13.40 -9.04
C TYR A 64 -0.94 13.18 -9.63
N LEU A 65 0.08 13.31 -8.78
CA LEU A 65 1.47 13.13 -9.18
C LEU A 65 1.83 11.65 -9.15
N ILE A 66 2.26 11.11 -10.29
CA ILE A 66 2.72 9.72 -10.43
C ILE A 66 4.24 9.71 -10.63
N PRO A 67 5.01 9.36 -9.58
CA PRO A 67 6.46 9.22 -9.70
C PRO A 67 6.81 7.85 -10.30
N VAL A 68 7.76 7.83 -11.25
CA VAL A 68 8.34 6.59 -11.79
C VAL A 68 9.86 6.76 -11.86
N ALA A 69 10.59 5.84 -11.23
CA ALA A 69 12.04 5.89 -11.21
C ALA A 69 12.60 5.88 -12.65
N GLY A 70 13.33 6.95 -13.01
CA GLY A 70 13.92 7.08 -14.35
C GLY A 70 12.89 7.25 -15.47
N LEU A 71 11.74 7.88 -15.19
CA LEU A 71 10.73 8.20 -16.19
C LEU A 71 11.32 9.02 -17.34
N LYS A 72 11.22 8.49 -18.56
CA LYS A 72 11.72 9.09 -19.79
C LYS A 72 10.62 9.33 -20.80
N THR A 73 9.65 8.42 -20.87
CA THR A 73 8.61 8.46 -21.90
C THR A 73 7.23 8.37 -21.28
N VAL A 74 6.36 9.30 -21.65
CA VAL A 74 4.94 9.27 -21.31
C VAL A 74 4.16 9.35 -22.61
N THR A 75 3.28 8.38 -22.86
CA THR A 75 2.37 8.42 -24.01
C THR A 75 0.93 8.42 -23.53
N VAL A 76 0.09 9.27 -24.14
CA VAL A 76 -1.35 9.34 -23.86
C VAL A 76 -2.12 9.10 -25.16
N ASN A 77 -2.92 8.03 -25.22
CA ASN A 77 -3.63 7.63 -26.44
C ASN A 77 -2.72 7.53 -27.67
N GLY A 78 -1.45 7.16 -27.47
CA GLY A 78 -0.43 7.08 -28.53
C GLY A 78 0.29 8.40 -28.85
N VAL A 79 -0.09 9.52 -28.24
CA VAL A 79 0.58 10.82 -28.39
C VAL A 79 1.68 10.95 -27.35
N ASP A 80 2.86 11.40 -27.75
CA ASP A 80 3.98 11.66 -26.84
C ASP A 80 3.72 12.90 -25.98
N MET A 81 3.80 12.73 -24.66
CA MET A 81 3.63 13.76 -23.63
C MET A 81 4.86 13.83 -22.72
N SER A 82 6.00 13.32 -23.19
CA SER A 82 7.25 13.27 -22.42
C SER A 82 7.80 14.66 -22.07
N SER A 83 7.40 15.71 -22.79
CA SER A 83 7.73 17.11 -22.47
C SER A 83 7.26 17.56 -21.09
N ASP A 84 6.22 16.91 -20.56
CA ASP A 84 5.54 17.34 -19.35
C ASP A 84 6.11 16.65 -18.10
N ILE A 85 7.06 15.73 -18.29
CA ILE A 85 7.77 15.06 -17.20
C ILE A 85 8.61 16.07 -16.41
N ARG A 86 8.47 16.08 -15.09
CA ARG A 86 9.35 16.83 -14.17
C ARG A 86 9.75 15.96 -13.01
N ASN A 87 11.03 16.00 -12.64
CA ASN A 87 11.57 15.24 -11.50
C ASN A 87 11.23 13.74 -11.50
N SER A 88 11.25 13.11 -12.69
CA SER A 88 10.83 11.71 -12.89
C SER A 88 9.37 11.42 -12.50
N ALA A 89 8.49 12.42 -12.60
CA ALA A 89 7.07 12.30 -12.34
C ALA A 89 6.24 13.02 -13.40
N ILE A 90 4.97 12.64 -13.49
CA ILE A 90 3.95 13.25 -14.35
C ILE A 90 2.69 13.45 -13.53
N ALA A 91 1.95 14.56 -13.73
CA ALA A 91 0.66 14.75 -13.09
C ALA A 91 -0.44 14.18 -14.00
N VAL A 92 -1.28 13.31 -13.48
CA VAL A 92 -2.34 12.60 -14.22
C VAL A 92 -3.70 12.99 -13.67
N HIS A 93 -4.64 13.29 -14.55
CA HIS A 93 -5.98 13.73 -14.17
C HIS A 93 -6.74 12.60 -13.45
N THR A 94 -7.50 12.93 -12.40
CA THR A 94 -8.33 11.99 -11.61
C THR A 94 -9.19 11.06 -12.47
N ARG A 95 -9.90 11.61 -13.46
CA ARG A 95 -10.74 10.82 -14.38
C ARG A 95 -9.97 9.77 -15.17
N VAL A 96 -8.69 9.97 -15.45
CA VAL A 96 -7.84 8.94 -16.09
C VAL A 96 -7.55 7.80 -15.12
N ILE A 97 -7.38 8.11 -13.84
CA ILE A 97 -7.18 7.11 -12.80
C ILE A 97 -8.46 6.30 -12.58
N ASP A 98 -9.62 6.97 -12.59
CA ASP A 98 -10.92 6.35 -12.33
C ASP A 98 -11.44 5.56 -13.55
N GLU A 99 -11.54 6.21 -14.70
CA GLU A 99 -12.19 5.69 -15.92
C GLU A 99 -11.21 5.21 -16.98
N GLY A 100 -9.93 5.57 -16.88
CA GLY A 100 -8.90 5.24 -17.84
C GLY A 100 -8.03 4.03 -17.45
N GLU A 101 -7.01 3.81 -18.26
CA GLU A 101 -5.98 2.79 -18.06
C GLU A 101 -4.60 3.44 -17.97
N ILE A 102 -3.79 2.97 -17.03
CA ILE A 102 -2.42 3.44 -16.82
C ILE A 102 -1.52 2.21 -16.73
N ILE A 103 -0.60 2.09 -17.68
CA ILE A 103 0.38 1.02 -17.75
C ILE A 103 1.75 1.63 -17.44
N ILE A 104 2.30 1.24 -16.30
CA ILE A 104 3.62 1.69 -15.85
C ILE A 104 4.62 0.57 -16.12
N LYS A 105 5.71 0.89 -16.83
CA LYS A 105 6.86 0.00 -17.06
C LYS A 105 8.11 0.61 -16.42
N PRO A 106 8.35 0.38 -15.12
CA PRO A 106 9.46 1.02 -14.40
C PRO A 106 10.83 0.67 -14.96
N LYS A 107 11.02 -0.55 -15.46
CA LYS A 107 12.29 -1.02 -16.03
C LYS A 107 12.71 -0.22 -17.27
N ASP A 108 11.73 0.19 -18.07
CA ASP A 108 11.93 0.93 -19.30
C ASP A 108 11.83 2.46 -19.09
N GLY A 109 11.38 2.88 -17.91
CA GLY A 109 11.09 4.29 -17.61
C GLY A 109 9.94 4.84 -18.45
N THR A 110 8.93 4.01 -18.73
CA THR A 110 7.82 4.40 -19.62
C THR A 110 6.47 4.30 -18.91
N ILE A 111 5.58 5.25 -19.22
CA ILE A 111 4.17 5.24 -18.83
C ILE A 111 3.34 5.34 -20.11
N THR A 112 2.36 4.45 -20.23
CA THR A 112 1.35 4.50 -21.29
C THR A 112 0.00 4.71 -20.65
N ILE A 113 -0.70 5.77 -21.08
CA ILE A 113 -1.98 6.19 -20.55
C ILE A 113 -3.02 6.08 -21.65
N THR A 114 -4.15 5.47 -21.31
CA THR A 114 -5.36 5.50 -22.12
C THR A 114 -6.39 6.36 -21.41
N ALA A 115 -6.64 7.55 -21.95
CA ALA A 115 -7.60 8.50 -21.39
C ALA A 115 -9.04 8.10 -21.74
N PRO A 116 -10.02 8.42 -20.89
CA PRO A 116 -11.43 8.12 -21.14
C PRO A 116 -12.01 8.91 -22.33
N ALA A 117 -13.14 8.45 -22.85
CA ALA A 117 -13.80 9.06 -24.00
C ALA A 117 -14.11 10.56 -23.75
N GLY A 118 -13.75 11.41 -24.72
CA GLY A 118 -13.96 12.86 -24.66
C GLY A 118 -12.90 13.64 -23.88
N MET A 119 -11.80 13.01 -23.44
CA MET A 119 -10.65 13.70 -22.84
C MET A 119 -9.50 13.80 -23.84
N SER A 120 -8.95 15.00 -24.02
CA SER A 120 -7.76 15.22 -24.85
C SER A 120 -6.48 14.75 -24.13
N PRO A 121 -5.43 14.36 -24.86
CA PRO A 121 -4.14 13.99 -24.29
C PRO A 121 -3.55 15.06 -23.35
N GLU A 122 -3.65 16.33 -23.74
CA GLU A 122 -3.17 17.50 -22.99
C GLU A 122 -3.94 17.76 -21.69
N LYS A 123 -5.17 17.23 -21.58
CA LYS A 123 -5.99 17.31 -20.36
C LYS A 123 -5.79 16.09 -19.46
N ALA A 124 -5.39 14.96 -20.04
CA ALA A 124 -5.16 13.73 -19.29
C ALA A 124 -3.90 13.81 -18.42
N VAL A 125 -2.90 14.56 -18.87
CA VAL A 125 -1.64 14.79 -18.15
C VAL A 125 -1.31 16.26 -18.07
N SER A 126 -0.53 16.63 -17.06
CA SER A 126 -0.05 18.00 -16.86
C SER A 126 1.36 17.98 -16.27
N ILE A 127 2.03 19.12 -16.38
CA ILE A 127 3.33 19.36 -15.76
C ILE A 127 3.13 19.37 -14.23
N PRO A 128 3.84 18.52 -13.47
CA PRO A 128 3.80 18.56 -12.02
C PRO A 128 4.17 19.95 -11.49
N GLN A 129 3.21 20.62 -10.86
CA GLN A 129 3.46 21.84 -10.09
C GLN A 129 3.88 21.39 -8.70
N GLY A 130 5.18 21.51 -8.40
CA GLY A 130 5.76 21.26 -7.08
C GLY A 130 5.83 22.52 -6.25
#